data_AF-A0A454VYD7-F1
#
_entry.id   AF-A0A454VYD7-F1
#
_cell.length_a   1.000
_cell.length_b   1.000
_cell.length_c   1.000
_cell.angle_alpha   90.00
_cell.angle_beta   90.00
_cell.angle_gamma   90.00
#
_symmetry.space_group_name_H-M   'P 1'
#
loop_
_entity.id
_entity.type
_entity.pdbx_description
1 polymer ?
#
loop_
_entity_poly.entity_id
_entity_poly.type
_entity_poly.pdbx_seq_one_letter_code
_entity_poly.pdbx_strand_id
1 'polypeptide(L)'
;GLQAASYELNRPVTEMGSTARGAGSSGASHPMAVNETVIAMLRPKPNMARLAKDPAHVQAAAQAAVDSPDGIGTIGSFWTEVPLPATGTWNAPGKGGAQADIVLTAPQDGVGLLFIEVDNCHETAEELADKLEKYARFFRRKVKDTDGRERPMWRTRWTAPEGQYETPHPPVLLVFNRIGARDPNRTVPRLQELTRHLWQGERQRGGHYLYDRKVPIIAVGLNQLRQHGPAGKVFARFGRSGPQTLLEAIGNARLEAAEAREAEEAKARAAAYQAELQRAA
;
A
#
# COMPACT_ATOMS: atom_id res chain seq x y z
N GLY A 1 2.93 -15.78 -23.62
CA GLY A 1 4.23 -15.81 -22.92
C GLY A 1 4.65 -14.41 -22.53
N LEU A 2 5.59 -14.23 -21.60
CA LEU A 2 6.01 -12.92 -21.04
C LEU A 2 6.27 -11.83 -22.10
N GLN A 3 6.77 -12.20 -23.29
CA GLN A 3 6.96 -11.27 -24.40
C GLN A 3 5.64 -10.70 -24.96
N ALA A 4 4.58 -11.51 -25.05
CA ALA A 4 3.25 -11.04 -25.47
C ALA A 4 2.62 -10.14 -24.40
N ALA A 5 2.78 -10.48 -23.12
CA ALA A 5 2.30 -9.63 -22.03
C ALA A 5 3.10 -8.32 -21.91
N SER A 6 4.40 -8.35 -22.22
CA SER A 6 5.28 -7.18 -22.26
C SER A 6 4.86 -6.20 -23.36
N TYR A 7 4.44 -6.70 -24.51
CA TYR A 7 3.87 -5.91 -25.60
C TYR A 7 2.54 -5.26 -25.19
N GLU A 8 1.60 -6.04 -24.64
CA GLU A 8 0.26 -5.54 -24.24
C GLU A 8 0.31 -4.55 -23.06
N LEU A 9 1.28 -4.70 -22.15
CA LEU A 9 1.44 -3.87 -20.96
C LEU A 9 2.45 -2.73 -21.15
N ASN A 10 3.07 -2.62 -22.33
CA ASN A 10 4.14 -1.67 -22.66
C ASN A 10 5.26 -1.61 -21.59
N ARG A 11 5.68 -2.79 -21.11
CA ARG A 11 6.67 -2.93 -20.03
C ARG A 11 7.79 -3.91 -20.41
N PRO A 12 9.06 -3.62 -20.11
CA PRO A 12 10.17 -4.55 -20.31
C PRO A 12 9.93 -5.91 -19.65
N VAL A 13 10.35 -7.01 -20.28
CA VAL A 13 10.24 -8.36 -19.70
C VAL A 13 11.01 -8.47 -18.37
N THR A 14 12.05 -7.67 -18.16
CA THR A 14 12.81 -7.58 -16.91
C THR A 14 12.01 -6.99 -15.74
N GLU A 15 10.87 -6.38 -16.02
CA GLU A 15 9.96 -5.75 -15.06
C GLU A 15 8.68 -6.57 -14.83
N MET A 16 8.59 -7.71 -15.51
CA MET A 16 7.47 -8.63 -15.50
C MET A 16 7.98 -9.88 -14.79
N GLY A 17 7.46 -10.17 -13.60
CA GLY A 17 7.92 -11.26 -12.73
C GLY A 17 8.16 -12.59 -13.47
N SER A 18 9.05 -13.42 -12.93
CA SER A 18 9.49 -14.66 -13.57
C SER A 18 8.32 -15.60 -13.85
N THR A 19 8.34 -16.32 -14.98
CA THR A 19 7.30 -17.30 -15.31
C THR A 19 7.19 -18.36 -14.22
N ALA A 20 6.01 -18.49 -13.61
CA ALA A 20 5.65 -19.63 -12.77
C ALA A 20 5.63 -20.93 -13.61
N ARG A 21 6.79 -21.60 -13.74
CA ARG A 21 6.83 -23.03 -14.08
C ARG A 21 6.57 -23.80 -12.79
N GLY A 22 5.37 -24.39 -12.66
CA GLY A 22 5.10 -25.40 -11.62
C GLY A 22 3.90 -25.16 -10.71
N ALA A 23 2.91 -24.36 -11.11
CA ALA A 23 1.72 -24.05 -10.29
C ALA A 23 0.70 -25.22 -10.14
N GLY A 24 1.14 -26.47 -10.17
CA GLY A 24 0.27 -27.64 -10.33
C GLY A 24 0.58 -28.82 -9.42
N SER A 25 0.90 -28.59 -8.14
CA SER A 25 0.67 -29.53 -7.02
C SER A 25 1.44 -29.05 -5.78
N SER A 26 0.72 -28.65 -4.73
CA SER A 26 1.21 -28.35 -3.36
C SER A 26 2.27 -27.24 -3.15
N GLY A 27 2.87 -26.63 -4.18
CA GLY A 27 3.86 -25.54 -4.04
C GLY A 27 3.39 -24.11 -4.38
N ALA A 28 2.14 -23.95 -4.83
CA ALA A 28 1.65 -22.72 -5.48
C ALA A 28 0.78 -21.80 -4.59
N SER A 29 0.60 -22.13 -3.31
CA SER A 29 -0.37 -21.44 -2.44
C SER A 29 -0.04 -19.96 -2.27
N HIS A 30 1.24 -19.60 -2.14
CA HIS A 30 1.66 -18.21 -1.96
C HIS A 30 1.48 -17.37 -3.25
N PRO A 31 1.99 -17.77 -4.44
CA PRO A 31 1.68 -17.06 -5.68
C PRO A 31 0.18 -16.91 -5.98
N MET A 32 -0.64 -17.91 -5.63
CA MET A 32 -2.09 -17.79 -5.73
C MET A 32 -2.65 -16.74 -4.76
N ALA A 33 -2.18 -16.70 -3.52
CA ALA A 33 -2.60 -15.70 -2.55
C ALA A 33 -2.21 -14.27 -2.97
N VAL A 34 -1.04 -14.11 -3.60
CA VAL A 34 -0.61 -12.85 -4.22
C VAL A 34 -1.58 -12.43 -5.33
N ASN A 35 -1.92 -13.34 -6.25
CA ASN A 35 -2.89 -13.06 -7.31
C ASN A 35 -4.29 -12.74 -6.77
N GLU A 36 -4.77 -13.50 -5.78
CA GLU A 36 -6.05 -13.23 -5.12
C GLU A 36 -6.05 -11.87 -4.41
N THR A 37 -4.92 -11.46 -3.85
CA THR A 37 -4.75 -10.13 -3.25
C THR A 37 -4.90 -9.03 -4.32
N VAL A 38 -4.23 -9.19 -5.47
CA VAL A 38 -4.37 -8.25 -6.60
C VAL A 38 -5.82 -8.20 -7.09
N ILE A 39 -6.49 -9.34 -7.28
CA ILE A 39 -7.89 -9.40 -7.73
C ILE A 39 -8.82 -8.74 -6.72
N ALA A 40 -8.62 -9.00 -5.42
CA ALA A 40 -9.45 -8.43 -4.37
C ALA A 40 -9.29 -6.90 -4.23
N MET A 41 -8.08 -6.39 -4.51
CA MET A 41 -7.80 -4.96 -4.58
C MET A 41 -8.37 -4.32 -5.85
N LEU A 42 -8.18 -4.96 -7.02
CA LEU A 42 -8.56 -4.46 -8.33
C LEU A 42 -10.07 -4.50 -8.58
N ARG A 43 -10.77 -5.51 -8.05
CA ARG A 43 -12.20 -5.79 -8.26
C ARG A 43 -12.64 -5.66 -9.73
N PRO A 44 -12.06 -6.46 -10.64
CA PRO A 44 -12.35 -6.34 -12.07
C PRO A 44 -13.84 -6.56 -12.34
N LYS A 45 -14.45 -5.63 -13.08
CA LYS A 45 -15.85 -5.72 -13.47
C LYS A 45 -16.01 -6.69 -14.65
N PRO A 46 -16.93 -7.66 -14.58
CA PRO A 46 -17.16 -8.57 -15.70
C PRO A 46 -17.77 -7.84 -16.88
N ASN A 47 -17.45 -8.27 -18.11
CA ASN A 47 -18.12 -7.78 -19.31
C ASN A 47 -19.45 -8.50 -19.48
N MET A 48 -20.55 -7.84 -19.09
CA MET A 48 -21.90 -8.41 -19.12
C MET A 48 -22.35 -8.88 -20.51
N ALA A 49 -21.90 -8.24 -21.59
CA ALA A 49 -22.25 -8.66 -22.95
C ALA A 49 -21.70 -10.06 -23.29
N ARG A 50 -20.56 -10.45 -22.69
CA ARG A 50 -20.00 -11.80 -22.87
C ARG A 50 -20.75 -12.87 -22.08
N LEU A 51 -21.51 -12.46 -21.06
CA LEU A 51 -22.23 -13.37 -20.16
C LEU A 51 -23.70 -13.55 -20.52
N ALA A 52 -24.17 -12.95 -21.62
CA ALA A 52 -25.58 -12.96 -22.01
C ALA A 52 -26.16 -14.38 -22.23
N LYS A 53 -25.31 -15.37 -22.51
CA LYS A 53 -25.70 -16.77 -22.73
C LYS A 53 -25.41 -17.68 -21.52
N ASP A 54 -24.79 -17.15 -20.47
CA ASP A 54 -24.44 -17.94 -19.30
C ASP A 54 -25.67 -18.20 -18.41
N PRO A 55 -25.64 -19.21 -17.53
CA PRO A 55 -26.73 -19.50 -16.61
C PRO A 55 -27.11 -18.28 -15.74
N ALA A 56 -28.40 -18.18 -15.37
CA ALA A 56 -28.91 -17.04 -14.59
C ALA A 56 -28.15 -16.78 -13.28
N HIS A 57 -27.68 -17.83 -12.60
CA HIS A 57 -26.88 -17.66 -11.37
C HIS A 57 -25.49 -17.05 -11.64
N VAL A 58 -24.89 -17.31 -12.81
CA VAL A 58 -23.62 -16.69 -13.25
C VAL A 58 -23.85 -15.23 -13.60
N GLN A 59 -24.94 -14.94 -14.33
CA GLN A 59 -25.31 -13.56 -14.67
C GLN A 59 -25.60 -12.73 -13.40
N ALA A 60 -26.33 -13.30 -12.43
CA ALA A 60 -26.61 -12.65 -11.15
C ALA A 60 -25.33 -12.38 -10.34
N ALA A 61 -24.40 -13.35 -10.28
CA ALA A 61 -23.11 -13.15 -9.62
C ALA A 61 -22.27 -12.07 -10.31
N ALA A 62 -22.28 -12.03 -11.64
CA ALA A 62 -21.60 -11.00 -12.41
C ALA A 62 -22.21 -9.61 -12.22
N GLN A 63 -23.54 -9.52 -12.20
CA GLN A 63 -24.25 -8.27 -11.90
C GLN A 63 -23.91 -7.78 -10.48
N ALA A 64 -23.89 -8.67 -9.49
CA ALA A 64 -23.46 -8.31 -8.13
C ALA A 64 -22.01 -7.79 -8.09
N ALA A 65 -21.12 -8.32 -8.94
CA ALA A 65 -19.76 -7.80 -9.08
C ALA A 65 -19.74 -6.41 -9.75
N VAL A 66 -20.58 -6.17 -10.77
CA VAL A 66 -20.78 -4.85 -11.39
C VAL A 66 -21.24 -3.83 -10.34
N ASP A 67 -22.28 -4.16 -9.57
CA ASP A 67 -22.92 -3.28 -8.59
C ASP A 67 -22.07 -3.04 -7.32
N SER A 68 -21.04 -3.85 -7.09
CA SER A 68 -20.14 -3.68 -5.95
C SER A 68 -19.31 -2.39 -6.05
N PRO A 69 -18.77 -1.84 -4.95
CA PRO A 69 -17.83 -0.74 -5.02
C PRO A 69 -16.61 -1.08 -5.88
N ASP A 70 -16.12 -0.09 -6.63
CA ASP A 70 -14.92 -0.22 -7.45
C ASP A 70 -13.69 -0.60 -6.61
N GLY A 71 -12.74 -1.25 -7.27
CA GLY A 71 -11.43 -1.53 -6.70
C GLY A 71 -10.49 -0.33 -6.82
N ILE A 72 -9.20 -0.60 -6.65
CA ILE A 72 -8.14 0.39 -6.78
C ILE A 72 -7.21 0.02 -7.93
N GLY A 73 -6.92 1.00 -8.76
CA GLY A 73 -5.96 0.91 -9.84
C GLY A 73 -6.48 0.15 -11.06
N THR A 74 -5.57 -0.04 -11.98
CA THR A 74 -5.73 -0.98 -13.10
C THR A 74 -4.71 -2.11 -12.94
N ILE A 75 -4.75 -3.14 -13.77
CA ILE A 75 -3.71 -4.19 -13.72
C ILE A 75 -2.29 -3.62 -13.87
N GLY A 76 -2.12 -2.53 -14.62
CA GLY A 76 -0.83 -1.84 -14.78
C GLY A 76 -0.35 -1.10 -13.53
N SER A 77 -1.22 -0.88 -12.55
CA SER A 77 -0.89 -0.25 -11.27
C SER A 77 -0.13 -1.19 -10.32
N PHE A 78 -0.11 -2.50 -10.60
CA PHE A 78 0.48 -3.52 -9.74
C PHE A 78 1.81 -4.04 -10.30
N TRP A 79 2.76 -4.26 -9.40
CA TRP A 79 4.06 -4.85 -9.65
C TRP A 79 4.27 -5.97 -8.65
N THR A 80 4.65 -7.16 -9.09
CA THR A 80 4.89 -8.28 -8.18
C THR A 80 6.38 -8.55 -8.02
N GLU A 81 6.78 -9.18 -6.92
CA GLU A 81 8.15 -9.66 -6.68
C GLU A 81 9.22 -8.56 -6.76
N VAL A 82 8.93 -7.37 -6.23
CA VAL A 82 9.78 -6.18 -6.42
C VAL A 82 10.95 -6.17 -5.43
N PRO A 83 12.22 -6.23 -5.89
CA PRO A 83 13.36 -6.16 -5.00
C PRO A 83 13.47 -4.77 -4.36
N LEU A 84 13.77 -4.72 -3.06
CA LEU A 84 13.92 -3.51 -2.25
C LEU A 84 15.38 -3.43 -1.74
N PRO A 85 16.30 -2.83 -2.51
CA PRO A 85 17.72 -2.96 -2.26
C PRO A 85 18.15 -2.14 -1.03
N ALA A 86 18.56 -2.80 0.05
CA ALA A 86 19.23 -2.14 1.17
C ALA A 86 20.68 -1.72 0.84
N THR A 87 21.30 -2.40 -0.13
CA THR A 87 22.60 -2.10 -0.74
C THR A 87 22.54 -2.42 -2.25
N GLY A 88 23.55 -2.05 -3.04
CA GLY A 88 23.55 -2.27 -4.50
C GLY A 88 22.59 -1.35 -5.26
N THR A 89 22.22 -1.68 -6.49
CA THR A 89 21.31 -0.85 -7.32
C THR A 89 19.96 -1.54 -7.50
N TRP A 90 19.02 -0.89 -8.20
CA TRP A 90 17.77 -1.54 -8.60
C TRP A 90 17.99 -2.79 -9.46
N ASN A 91 18.97 -2.74 -10.37
CA ASN A 91 19.28 -3.82 -11.31
C ASN A 91 20.25 -4.87 -10.75
N ALA A 92 20.97 -4.52 -9.68
CA ALA A 92 21.90 -5.40 -8.98
C ALA A 92 21.71 -5.23 -7.46
N PRO A 93 20.61 -5.73 -6.89
CA PRO A 93 20.36 -5.61 -5.46
C PRO A 93 21.42 -6.36 -4.67
N GLY A 94 22.02 -5.68 -3.69
CA GLY A 94 22.94 -6.33 -2.77
C GLY A 94 22.20 -7.17 -1.72
N LYS A 95 22.94 -8.03 -1.00
CA LYS A 95 22.38 -8.88 0.05
C LYS A 95 21.73 -8.07 1.17
N GLY A 96 20.72 -8.67 1.81
CA GLY A 96 20.06 -8.09 3.00
C GLY A 96 18.98 -7.05 2.70
N GLY A 97 18.55 -6.91 1.44
CA GLY A 97 17.31 -6.20 1.08
C GLY A 97 16.06 -7.03 1.36
N ALA A 98 14.90 -6.38 1.30
CA ALA A 98 13.61 -7.05 1.22
C ALA A 98 13.22 -7.30 -0.24
N GLN A 99 12.17 -8.08 -0.45
CA GLN A 99 11.48 -8.18 -1.73
C GLN A 99 9.99 -8.05 -1.41
N ALA A 100 9.32 -7.09 -2.03
CA ALA A 100 7.89 -6.91 -1.88
C ALA A 100 7.13 -7.89 -2.74
N ASP A 101 6.12 -8.55 -2.18
CA ASP A 101 5.24 -9.41 -2.96
C ASP A 101 4.46 -8.60 -3.99
N ILE A 102 3.96 -7.42 -3.58
CA ILE A 102 3.27 -6.49 -4.47
C ILE A 102 3.66 -5.04 -4.15
N VAL A 103 3.81 -4.22 -5.18
CA VAL A 103 3.82 -2.75 -5.09
C VAL A 103 2.67 -2.21 -5.92
N LEU A 104 1.85 -1.34 -5.31
CA LEU A 104 0.70 -0.69 -5.92
C LEU A 104 0.94 0.82 -6.00
N THR A 105 0.77 1.37 -7.21
CA THR A 105 0.70 2.81 -7.47
C THR A 105 -0.55 3.13 -8.29
N ALA A 106 -1.52 3.78 -7.66
CA ALA A 106 -2.79 4.19 -8.23
C ALA A 106 -3.17 5.59 -7.70
N PRO A 107 -2.40 6.64 -8.04
CA PRO A 107 -2.64 7.99 -7.52
C PRO A 107 -4.03 8.53 -7.91
N GLN A 108 -4.58 8.12 -9.05
CA GLN A 108 -5.93 8.47 -9.48
C GLN A 108 -7.03 7.97 -8.51
N ASP A 109 -6.72 6.93 -7.72
CA ASP A 109 -7.61 6.33 -6.72
C ASP A 109 -7.15 6.65 -5.28
N GLY A 110 -6.27 7.65 -5.11
CA GLY A 110 -5.76 8.08 -3.81
C GLY A 110 -4.64 7.21 -3.21
N VAL A 111 -4.15 6.20 -3.93
CA VAL A 111 -3.02 5.36 -3.49
C VAL A 111 -1.75 5.76 -4.22
N GLY A 112 -0.99 6.71 -3.67
CA GLY A 112 0.27 7.16 -4.28
C GLY A 112 1.31 6.04 -4.39
N LEU A 113 1.56 5.32 -3.29
CA LEU A 113 2.46 4.19 -3.23
C LEU A 113 2.08 3.29 -2.04
N LEU A 114 1.93 1.99 -2.27
CA LEU A 114 1.67 0.99 -1.24
C LEU A 114 2.49 -0.27 -1.50
N PHE A 115 3.21 -0.73 -0.50
CA PHE A 115 3.86 -2.03 -0.51
C PHE A 115 2.93 -3.05 0.17
N ILE A 116 2.88 -4.26 -0.34
CA ILE A 116 2.02 -5.31 0.18
C ILE A 116 2.84 -6.60 0.33
N GLU A 117 2.73 -7.21 1.50
CA GLU A 117 3.26 -8.53 1.83
C GLU A 117 2.08 -9.48 2.05
N VAL A 118 2.16 -10.67 1.48
CA VAL A 118 1.14 -11.71 1.61
C VAL A 118 1.70 -12.85 2.44
N ASP A 119 1.25 -12.97 3.68
CA ASP A 119 1.65 -14.06 4.57
C ASP A 119 0.62 -15.19 4.56
N ASN A 120 1.07 -16.40 4.28
CA ASN A 120 0.25 -17.62 4.36
C ASN A 120 0.06 -18.13 5.80
N CYS A 121 0.36 -17.31 6.82
CA CYS A 121 0.28 -17.66 8.24
C CYS A 121 1.22 -18.79 8.63
N HIS A 122 2.40 -18.83 8.00
CA HIS A 122 3.51 -19.70 8.41
C HIS A 122 4.54 -18.94 9.25
N GLU A 123 4.68 -17.64 9.00
CA GLU A 123 5.66 -16.78 9.68
C GLU A 123 5.21 -16.41 11.10
N THR A 124 6.19 -16.32 11.98
CA THR A 124 6.05 -15.77 13.33
C THR A 124 5.99 -14.25 13.31
N ALA A 125 5.57 -13.65 14.42
CA ALA A 125 5.60 -12.20 14.56
C ALA A 125 7.04 -11.66 14.48
N GLU A 126 8.02 -12.41 14.98
CA GLU A 126 9.44 -12.06 14.94
C GLU A 126 9.97 -12.05 13.50
N GLU A 127 9.65 -13.05 12.68
CA GLU A 127 10.04 -13.09 11.27
C GLU A 127 9.41 -11.93 10.46
N LEU A 128 8.13 -11.63 10.72
CA LEU A 128 7.45 -10.48 10.13
C LEU A 128 8.05 -9.15 10.60
N ALA A 129 8.48 -9.05 11.85
CA ALA A 129 9.17 -7.86 12.37
C ALA A 129 10.51 -7.65 11.66
N ASP A 130 11.30 -8.72 11.47
CA ASP A 130 12.56 -8.68 10.73
C ASP A 130 12.37 -8.26 9.26
N LYS A 131 11.26 -8.70 8.63
CA LYS A 131 10.88 -8.20 7.30
C LYS A 131 10.60 -6.70 7.32
N LEU A 132 9.79 -6.22 8.26
CA LEU A 132 9.47 -4.80 8.39
C LEU A 132 10.71 -3.94 8.68
N GLU A 133 11.71 -4.47 9.38
CA GLU A 133 13.00 -3.80 9.54
C GLU A 133 13.78 -3.66 8.22
N LYS A 134 13.76 -4.69 7.36
CA LYS A 134 14.37 -4.62 6.03
C LYS A 134 13.67 -3.57 5.16
N TYR A 135 12.34 -3.49 5.22
CA TYR A 135 11.55 -2.43 4.60
C TYR A 135 11.96 -1.05 5.10
N ALA A 136 12.01 -0.85 6.43
CA ALA A 136 12.41 0.41 7.01
C ALA A 136 13.85 0.80 6.64
N ARG A 137 14.77 -0.17 6.57
CA ARG A 137 16.14 0.04 6.09
C ARG A 137 16.16 0.51 4.64
N PHE A 138 15.36 -0.09 3.77
CA PHE A 138 15.20 0.34 2.38
C PHE A 138 14.58 1.74 2.29
N PHE A 139 13.54 2.05 3.06
CA PHE A 139 12.89 3.37 3.02
C PHE A 139 13.78 4.51 3.51
N ARG A 140 14.67 4.24 4.48
CA ARG A 140 15.69 5.18 4.96
C ARG A 140 16.86 5.36 3.99
N ARG A 141 17.05 4.42 3.07
CA ARG A 141 18.19 4.45 2.16
C ARG A 141 18.11 5.65 1.24
N LYS A 142 19.18 6.44 1.19
CA LYS A 142 19.35 7.55 0.25
C LYS A 142 20.35 7.20 -0.85
N VAL A 143 20.15 7.84 -2.00
CA VAL A 143 21.07 7.82 -3.14
C VAL A 143 21.19 9.24 -3.67
N LYS A 144 22.30 9.54 -4.35
CA LYS A 144 22.42 10.78 -5.12
C LYS A 144 21.60 10.64 -6.40
N ASP A 145 20.70 11.58 -6.63
CA ASP A 145 19.95 11.69 -7.88
C ASP A 145 20.81 12.38 -8.96
N THR A 146 20.30 12.47 -10.18
CA THR A 146 20.96 13.10 -11.34
C THR A 146 21.32 14.57 -11.13
N ASP A 147 20.63 15.27 -10.23
CA ASP A 147 20.92 16.64 -9.81
C ASP A 147 21.99 16.73 -8.68
N GLY A 148 22.55 15.59 -8.28
CA GLY A 148 23.56 15.48 -7.22
C GLY A 148 22.99 15.54 -5.80
N ARG A 149 21.68 15.75 -5.62
CA ARG A 149 21.05 15.82 -4.29
C ARG A 149 20.74 14.42 -3.77
N GLU A 150 20.88 14.25 -2.46
CA GLU A 150 20.46 13.00 -1.81
C GLU A 150 18.95 12.92 -1.69
N ARG A 151 18.38 11.81 -2.16
CA ARG A 151 16.94 11.53 -2.07
C ARG A 151 16.73 10.09 -1.64
N PRO A 152 15.61 9.76 -0.96
CA PRO A 152 15.27 8.38 -0.67
C PRO A 152 15.25 7.55 -1.95
N MET A 153 15.90 6.38 -1.95
CA MET A 153 16.07 5.56 -3.15
C MET A 153 14.73 5.19 -3.80
N TRP A 154 13.71 4.89 -3.01
CA TRP A 154 12.37 4.57 -3.51
C TRP A 154 11.74 5.72 -4.31
N ARG A 155 12.10 6.99 -4.03
CA ARG A 155 11.63 8.16 -4.79
C ARG A 155 12.26 8.28 -6.18
N THR A 156 13.32 7.52 -6.48
CA THR A 156 13.90 7.44 -7.83
C THR A 156 13.07 6.57 -8.78
N ARG A 157 12.21 5.71 -8.23
CA ARG A 157 11.35 4.80 -9.00
C ARG A 157 9.88 5.18 -8.93
N TRP A 158 9.42 5.67 -7.78
CA TRP A 158 8.01 6.01 -7.56
C TRP A 158 7.87 7.45 -7.10
N THR A 159 7.01 8.19 -7.78
CA THR A 159 6.60 9.53 -7.35
C THR A 159 5.63 9.39 -6.18
N ALA A 160 5.94 10.07 -5.08
CA ALA A 160 5.01 10.24 -3.97
C ALA A 160 4.91 11.73 -3.62
N PRO A 161 3.75 12.22 -3.16
CA PRO A 161 3.65 13.58 -2.65
C PRO A 161 4.68 13.85 -1.54
N GLU A 162 5.16 15.09 -1.47
CA GLU A 162 5.88 15.58 -0.28
C GLU A 162 4.87 16.28 0.62
N GLY A 163 4.79 15.88 1.89
CA GLY A 163 3.95 16.54 2.87
C GLY A 163 4.67 17.77 3.42
N GLN A 164 3.89 18.79 3.80
CA GLN A 164 4.44 20.03 4.37
C GLN A 164 5.08 19.80 5.75
N TYR A 165 4.47 18.93 6.57
CA TYR A 165 4.90 18.68 7.96
C TYR A 165 5.43 17.26 8.20
N GLU A 166 5.08 16.30 7.34
CA GLU A 166 5.58 14.93 7.44
C GLU A 166 6.06 14.38 6.10
N THR A 167 7.16 13.62 6.14
CA THR A 167 7.55 12.72 5.05
C THR A 167 7.51 11.29 5.58
N PRO A 168 6.30 10.70 5.77
CA PRO A 168 6.19 9.35 6.23
C PRO A 168 6.87 8.41 5.22
N HIS A 169 7.41 7.31 5.73
CA HIS A 169 7.80 6.23 4.84
C HIS A 169 6.57 5.64 4.15
N PRO A 170 6.74 5.00 2.98
CA PRO A 170 5.60 4.38 2.29
C PRO A 170 4.87 3.35 3.18
N PRO A 171 3.54 3.22 3.03
CA PRO A 171 2.76 2.21 3.75
C PRO A 171 3.14 0.78 3.35
N VAL A 172 3.03 -0.12 4.32
CA VAL A 172 3.13 -1.57 4.16
C VAL A 172 1.82 -2.20 4.62
N LEU A 173 1.14 -2.91 3.71
CA LEU A 173 -0.04 -3.72 3.99
C LEU A 173 0.36 -5.19 4.12
N LEU A 174 0.04 -5.79 5.26
CA LEU A 174 0.15 -7.23 5.48
C LEU A 174 -1.19 -7.89 5.19
N VAL A 175 -1.22 -8.84 4.26
CA VAL A 175 -2.40 -9.61 3.89
C VAL A 175 -2.23 -11.04 4.38
N PHE A 176 -3.02 -11.42 5.37
CA PHE A 176 -2.95 -12.74 5.99
C PHE A 176 -3.90 -13.72 5.29
N ASN A 177 -3.33 -14.71 4.62
CA ASN A 177 -4.03 -15.84 4.04
C ASN A 177 -3.92 -17.05 4.99
N ARG A 178 -5.01 -17.38 5.69
CA ARG A 178 -5.04 -18.36 6.78
C ARG A 178 -4.96 -19.82 6.28
N ILE A 179 -3.81 -20.20 5.74
CA ILE A 179 -3.48 -21.59 5.32
C ILE A 179 -2.59 -22.27 6.35
N GLY A 180 -1.64 -21.53 6.93
CA GLY A 180 -0.68 -22.03 7.90
C GLY A 180 -1.22 -22.13 9.32
N ALA A 181 -0.39 -22.69 10.21
CA ALA A 181 -0.75 -23.01 11.58
C ALA A 181 -0.76 -21.79 12.53
N ARG A 182 -0.27 -20.63 12.10
CA ARG A 182 -0.24 -19.42 12.93
C ARG A 182 -1.58 -18.70 12.86
N ASP A 183 -2.03 -18.19 14.00
CA ASP A 183 -3.27 -17.42 14.09
C ASP A 183 -2.95 -15.91 14.00
N PRO A 184 -3.40 -15.20 12.95
CA PRO A 184 -3.22 -13.76 12.85
C PRO A 184 -3.74 -12.98 14.06
N ASN A 185 -4.76 -13.48 14.76
CA ASN A 185 -5.30 -12.81 15.95
C ASN A 185 -4.30 -12.80 17.12
N ARG A 186 -3.30 -13.70 17.11
CA ARG A 186 -2.18 -13.71 18.07
C ARG A 186 -0.93 -13.08 17.49
N THR A 187 -0.65 -13.32 16.22
CA THR A 187 0.54 -12.80 15.53
C THR A 187 0.50 -11.27 15.42
N VAL A 188 -0.64 -10.68 15.03
CA VAL A 188 -0.74 -9.24 14.78
C VAL A 188 -0.51 -8.39 16.04
N PRO A 189 -1.12 -8.69 17.21
CA PRO A 189 -0.82 -7.93 18.42
C PRO A 189 0.65 -7.98 18.83
N ARG A 190 1.28 -9.17 18.77
CA ARG A 190 2.71 -9.33 19.06
C ARG A 190 3.58 -8.56 18.07
N LEU A 191 3.25 -8.62 16.79
CA LEU A 191 3.95 -7.88 15.74
C LEU A 191 3.85 -6.37 15.96
N GLN A 192 2.67 -5.88 16.35
CA GLN A 192 2.45 -4.48 16.67
C GLN A 192 3.34 -4.01 17.84
N GLU A 193 3.52 -4.83 18.87
CA GLU A 193 4.45 -4.56 19.96
C GLU A 193 5.91 -4.52 19.50
N LEU A 194 6.35 -5.55 18.78
CA LEU A 194 7.73 -5.71 18.31
C LEU A 194 8.17 -4.58 17.38
N THR A 195 7.25 -4.05 16.58
CA THR A 195 7.55 -3.03 15.56
C THR A 195 7.15 -1.62 15.97
N ARG A 196 6.81 -1.40 17.26
CA ARG A 196 6.31 -0.12 17.76
C ARG A 196 7.18 1.08 17.35
N HIS A 197 8.50 0.93 17.41
CA HIS A 197 9.44 1.99 17.02
C HIS A 197 9.37 2.37 15.54
N LEU A 198 8.91 1.47 14.66
CA LEU A 198 8.75 1.71 13.22
C LEU A 198 7.51 2.54 12.90
N TRP A 199 6.38 2.34 13.59
CA TRP A 199 5.09 2.92 13.20
C TRP A 199 4.53 3.95 14.19
N GLN A 200 4.97 3.96 15.45
CA GLN A 200 4.38 4.82 16.46
C GLN A 200 4.70 6.30 16.15
N GLY A 201 3.64 7.05 15.85
CA GLY A 201 3.73 8.50 15.65
C GLY A 201 3.81 9.27 16.97
N GLU A 202 4.16 10.54 16.85
CA GLU A 202 4.29 11.47 17.98
C GLU A 202 3.02 12.30 18.12
N ARG A 203 2.38 12.23 19.30
CA ARG A 203 1.16 12.97 19.58
C ARG A 203 1.46 14.47 19.70
N GLN A 204 0.79 15.27 18.89
CA GLN A 204 0.91 16.72 18.92
C GLN A 204 -0.09 17.35 19.90
N ARG A 205 0.19 18.59 20.32
CA ARG A 205 -0.70 19.37 21.21
C ARG A 205 -2.12 19.52 20.63
N GLY A 206 -2.24 19.58 19.29
CA GLY A 206 -3.52 19.63 18.57
C GLY A 206 -4.26 18.29 18.43
N GLY A 207 -3.82 17.22 19.12
CA GLY A 207 -4.52 15.93 19.17
C GLY A 207 -4.33 15.01 17.96
N HIS A 208 -3.69 15.49 16.89
CA HIS A 208 -3.22 14.66 15.78
C HIS A 208 -1.86 14.02 16.09
N TYR A 209 -1.45 13.06 15.27
CA TYR A 209 -0.14 12.41 15.35
C TYR A 209 0.67 12.75 14.11
N LEU A 210 1.96 13.03 14.30
CA LEU A 210 2.93 13.12 13.20
C LEU A 210 3.60 11.76 13.03
N TYR A 211 3.73 11.32 11.78
CA TYR A 211 4.34 10.05 11.42
C TYR A 211 5.62 10.25 10.59
N ASP A 212 6.35 11.37 10.81
CA ASP A 212 7.60 11.64 10.11
C ASP A 212 8.56 10.45 10.22
N ARG A 213 9.03 9.95 9.07
CA ARG A 213 9.90 8.78 8.95
C ARG A 213 9.39 7.52 9.67
N LYS A 214 8.11 7.46 10.01
CA LYS A 214 7.43 6.24 10.48
C LYS A 214 6.87 5.47 9.30
N VAL A 215 6.75 4.16 9.46
CA VAL A 215 6.17 3.24 8.48
C VAL A 215 4.71 3.02 8.82
N PRO A 216 3.80 3.45 7.95
CA PRO A 216 2.40 3.11 8.04
C PRO A 216 2.18 1.58 7.89
N ILE A 217 1.91 0.84 8.98
CA ILE A 217 1.70 -0.63 8.94
C ILE A 217 0.22 -0.97 9.09
N ILE A 218 -0.33 -1.65 8.09
CA ILE A 218 -1.73 -2.05 7.99
C ILE A 218 -1.81 -3.57 7.92
N ALA A 219 -2.83 -4.18 8.53
CA ALA A 219 -3.12 -5.60 8.43
C ALA A 219 -4.55 -5.87 7.97
N VAL A 220 -4.74 -6.91 7.17
CA VAL A 220 -6.05 -7.43 6.75
C VAL A 220 -5.98 -8.94 6.51
N GLY A 221 -7.10 -9.65 6.65
CA GLY A 221 -7.19 -11.05 6.20
C GLY A 221 -7.61 -11.14 4.73
N LEU A 222 -7.03 -12.05 3.95
CA LEU A 222 -7.34 -12.18 2.51
C LEU A 222 -8.84 -12.42 2.25
N ASN A 223 -9.52 -13.24 3.07
CA ASN A 223 -10.96 -13.46 2.92
C ASN A 223 -11.79 -12.20 3.16
N GLN A 224 -11.40 -11.39 4.16
CA GLN A 224 -12.04 -10.10 4.43
C GLN A 224 -11.82 -9.13 3.27
N LEU A 225 -10.61 -9.11 2.72
CA LEU A 225 -10.28 -8.30 1.55
C LEU A 225 -11.08 -8.73 0.31
N ARG A 226 -11.20 -10.04 0.03
CA ARG A 226 -12.01 -10.55 -1.09
C ARG A 226 -13.47 -10.16 -0.95
N GLN A 227 -14.05 -10.33 0.24
CA GLN A 227 -15.45 -10.03 0.50
C GLN A 227 -15.76 -8.53 0.46
N HIS A 228 -14.96 -7.70 1.14
CA HIS A 228 -15.29 -6.30 1.38
C HIS A 228 -14.49 -5.30 0.53
N GLY A 229 -13.35 -5.73 -0.01
CA GLY A 229 -12.53 -4.91 -0.89
C GLY A 229 -11.82 -3.77 -0.18
N PRO A 230 -11.15 -2.89 -0.93
CA PRO A 230 -10.42 -1.76 -0.37
C PRO A 230 -11.33 -0.71 0.31
N ALA A 231 -12.58 -0.58 -0.13
CA ALA A 231 -13.59 0.29 0.48
C ALA A 231 -14.22 -0.30 1.75
N GLY A 232 -13.96 -1.58 2.04
CA GLY A 232 -14.46 -2.25 3.24
C GLY A 232 -13.75 -1.76 4.50
N LYS A 233 -14.51 -1.58 5.60
CA LYS A 233 -13.94 -1.30 6.93
C LYS A 233 -13.41 -2.59 7.56
N VAL A 234 -12.29 -3.09 7.03
CA VAL A 234 -11.66 -4.35 7.45
C VAL A 234 -10.16 -4.23 7.72
N PHE A 235 -9.57 -3.06 7.47
CA PHE A 235 -8.14 -2.83 7.62
C PHE A 235 -7.80 -2.34 9.03
N ALA A 236 -6.87 -3.02 9.68
CA ALA A 236 -6.35 -2.63 11.00
C ALA A 236 -5.03 -1.89 10.83
N ARG A 237 -5.03 -0.58 11.08
CA ARG A 237 -3.80 0.22 11.15
C ARG A 237 -3.21 0.15 12.55
N PHE A 238 -1.97 -0.31 12.67
CA PHE A 238 -1.22 -0.29 13.91
C PHE A 238 -1.23 1.11 14.55
N GLY A 239 -1.54 1.16 15.84
CA GLY A 239 -1.65 2.40 16.62
C GLY A 239 -2.99 3.13 16.49
N ARG A 240 -3.95 2.62 15.70
CA ARG A 240 -5.30 3.18 15.60
C ARG A 240 -6.34 2.17 16.12
N SER A 241 -7.44 2.71 16.64
CA SER A 241 -8.55 1.91 17.14
C SER A 241 -9.54 1.59 16.02
N GLY A 242 -9.94 0.33 15.95
CA GLY A 242 -11.02 -0.14 15.08
C GLY A 242 -10.60 -0.32 13.61
N PRO A 243 -11.42 -1.06 12.85
CA PRO A 243 -11.18 -1.28 11.44
C PRO A 243 -11.52 -0.03 10.62
N GLN A 244 -10.73 0.20 9.58
CA GLN A 244 -10.79 1.33 8.65
C GLN A 244 -10.93 0.82 7.21
N THR A 245 -11.32 1.70 6.29
CA THR A 245 -11.10 1.48 4.85
C THR A 245 -9.61 1.57 4.53
N LEU A 246 -9.17 1.09 3.37
CA LEU A 246 -7.75 1.15 3.01
C LEU A 246 -7.24 2.59 2.95
N LEU A 247 -7.99 3.51 2.33
CA LEU A 247 -7.60 4.92 2.19
C LEU A 247 -7.46 5.61 3.55
N GLU A 248 -8.41 5.40 4.46
CA GLU A 248 -8.31 5.89 5.84
C GLU A 248 -7.08 5.29 6.56
N ALA A 249 -6.82 3.99 6.34
CA ALA A 249 -5.73 3.28 7.00
C ALA A 249 -4.34 3.72 6.50
N ILE A 250 -4.17 4.08 5.22
CA ILE A 250 -2.90 4.59 4.69
C ILE A 250 -2.70 6.10 4.98
N GLY A 251 -3.77 6.89 4.99
CA GLY A 251 -3.74 8.35 5.15
C GLY A 251 -3.68 8.85 6.60
N ASN A 252 -3.70 10.17 6.77
CA ASN A 252 -3.69 10.85 8.08
C ASN A 252 -4.74 11.98 8.13
N ALA A 253 -6.01 11.61 7.98
CA ALA A 253 -7.15 12.55 7.95
C ALA A 253 -7.17 13.57 9.11
N ARG A 254 -6.61 13.24 10.29
CA ARG A 254 -6.53 14.20 11.41
C ARG A 254 -5.46 15.27 11.20
N LEU A 255 -4.35 14.94 10.57
CA LEU A 255 -3.35 15.92 10.15
C LEU A 255 -3.91 16.76 9.00
N GLU A 256 -4.49 16.13 7.98
CA GLU A 256 -5.12 16.83 6.85
C GLU A 256 -6.17 17.86 7.33
N ALA A 257 -7.01 17.48 8.30
CA ALA A 257 -7.97 18.39 8.91
C ALA A 257 -7.31 19.50 9.76
N ALA A 258 -6.13 19.25 10.35
CA ALA A 258 -5.38 20.27 11.07
C ALA A 258 -4.72 21.28 10.11
N GLU A 259 -4.11 20.79 9.03
CA GLU A 259 -3.52 21.60 7.96
C GLU A 259 -4.59 22.47 7.28
N ALA A 260 -5.78 21.91 7.00
CA ALA A 260 -6.89 22.65 6.43
C ALA A 260 -7.33 23.83 7.32
N ARG A 261 -7.45 23.61 8.64
CA ARG A 261 -7.76 24.69 9.60
C ARG A 261 -6.67 25.76 9.64
N GLU A 262 -5.40 25.36 9.66
CA GLU A 262 -4.28 26.31 9.67
C GLU A 262 -4.25 27.16 8.39
N ALA A 263 -4.51 26.55 7.24
CA ALA A 263 -4.60 27.24 5.96
C ALA A 263 -5.77 28.24 5.91
N GLU A 264 -6.94 27.89 6.48
CA GLU A 264 -8.08 28.81 6.61
C GLU A 264 -7.74 30.00 7.52
N GLU A 265 -7.12 29.75 8.68
CA GLU A 265 -6.70 30.81 9.59
C GLU A 265 -5.65 31.73 8.96
N ALA A 266 -4.69 31.16 8.21
CA ALA A 266 -3.68 31.94 7.49
C ALA A 266 -4.32 32.85 6.43
N LYS A 267 -5.30 32.34 5.68
CA LYS A 267 -6.09 33.14 4.72
C LYS A 267 -6.83 34.26 5.43
N ALA A 268 -7.47 33.99 6.58
CA ALA A 268 -8.17 35.00 7.36
C ALA A 268 -7.22 36.11 7.87
N ARG A 269 -6.04 35.73 8.39
CA ARG A 269 -5.01 36.70 8.83
C ARG A 269 -4.51 37.57 7.67
N ALA A 270 -4.25 36.96 6.51
CA ALA A 270 -3.80 37.70 5.33
C ALA A 270 -4.87 38.69 4.84
N ALA A 271 -6.15 38.28 4.84
CA ALA A 271 -7.26 39.16 4.46
C ALA A 271 -7.44 40.32 5.45
N ALA A 272 -7.32 40.07 6.75
CA ALA A 272 -7.38 41.12 7.78
C ALA A 272 -6.25 42.14 7.61
N TYR A 273 -5.02 41.67 7.39
CA TYR A 273 -3.86 42.54 7.15
C TYR A 273 -4.03 43.40 5.89
N GLN A 274 -4.54 42.82 4.80
CA GLN A 274 -4.84 43.58 3.57
C GLN A 274 -5.93 44.63 3.79
N ALA A 275 -6.97 44.31 4.57
CA ALA A 275 -8.03 45.27 4.91
C ALA A 275 -7.51 46.42 5.79
N GLU A 276 -6.59 46.15 6.71
CA GLU A 276 -5.92 47.18 7.52
C GLU A 276 -5.06 48.10 6.65
N LEU A 277 -4.27 47.54 5.73
CA LEU A 277 -3.48 48.34 4.78
C LEU A 277 -4.35 49.23 3.88
N GLN A 278 -5.50 48.72 3.41
CA GLN A 278 -6.44 49.50 2.61
C GLN A 278 -7.14 50.61 3.41
N ARG A 279 -7.34 50.45 4.72
CA ARG A 279 -7.89 51.51 5.58
C ARG A 279 -6.86 52.57 5.95
N ALA A 280 -5.58 52.25 5.89
CA ALA A 280 -4.48 53.13 6.22
C ALA A 280 -3.95 53.95 5.01
N ALA A 281 -4.42 53.64 3.80
CA ALA A 281 -4.12 54.35 2.55
C ALA A 281 -5.24 55.32 2.17
#